data_AF-A0AAJ0UAK0-F1
#
_entry.id   AF-A0AAJ0UAK0-F1
#
_cell.length_a   1.000
_cell.length_b   1.000
_cell.length_c   1.000
_cell.angle_alpha   90.00
_cell.angle_beta   90.00
_cell.angle_gamma   90.00
#
_symmetry.space_group_name_H-M   'P 1'
#
loop_
_entity.id
_entity.type
_entity.pdbx_description
1 polymer ?
#
loop_
_entity_poly.entity_id
_entity_poly.type
_entity_poly.pdbx_seq_one_letter_code
_entity_poly.pdbx_strand_id
1 'polypeptide(L)'
;LDFVDIYAHLSEEERMIYQQEHAPEAAALSGFAERFLRQGEARGEARGEARGEARLLRHLLTKRFGEPSESIQQRIENANTDTLTTWFDRALEAQALEDIFCD
;
A
#
# COMPACT_ATOMS: atom_id res chain seq x y z
N LEU A 1 8.22 6.68 23.34
CA LEU A 1 7.90 7.87 22.53
C LEU A 1 6.42 7.80 22.23
N ASP A 2 5.63 8.60 22.93
CA ASP A 2 4.23 8.83 22.56
C ASP A 2 4.13 9.93 21.48
N PHE A 3 2.93 10.20 20.98
CA PHE A 3 2.69 11.25 19.99
C PHE A 3 3.08 12.66 20.51
N VAL A 4 2.85 12.93 21.79
CA VAL A 4 3.20 14.19 22.43
C VAL A 4 4.72 14.33 22.52
N ASP A 5 5.47 13.27 22.81
CA ASP A 5 6.94 13.25 22.83
C ASP A 5 7.58 13.58 21.47
N ILE A 6 6.89 13.27 20.36
CA ILE A 6 7.38 13.50 19.00
C ILE A 6 7.22 14.98 18.61
N TYR A 7 6.15 15.63 19.08
CA TYR A 7 5.79 16.99 18.66
C TYR A 7 6.09 18.05 19.72
N ALA A 8 5.72 17.79 20.97
CA ALA A 8 6.11 18.59 22.11
C ALA A 8 7.49 18.09 22.57
N HIS A 9 8.52 18.89 22.38
CA HIS A 9 9.89 18.58 22.76
C HIS A 9 10.06 18.68 24.28
N LEU A 10 9.25 17.93 25.03
CA LEU A 10 9.20 17.93 26.48
C LEU A 10 10.49 17.35 27.03
N SER A 11 11.04 18.03 28.03
CA SER A 11 12.07 17.48 28.91
C SER A 11 11.55 16.25 29.65
N GLU A 12 12.45 15.44 30.20
CA GLU A 12 12.09 14.22 30.93
C GLU A 12 11.19 14.52 32.16
N GLU A 13 11.42 15.66 32.81
CA GLU A 13 10.61 16.16 33.94
C GLU A 13 9.19 16.54 33.50
N GLU A 14 9.05 17.27 32.39
CA GLU A 14 7.74 17.66 31.86
C GLU A 14 6.94 16.45 31.36
N ARG A 15 7.62 15.42 30.81
CA ARG A 15 6.97 14.15 30.43
C ARG A 15 6.40 13.42 31.62
N MET A 16 7.13 13.38 32.73
CA MET A 16 6.68 12.74 33.97
C MET A 16 5.42 13.42 34.51
N ILE A 17 5.39 14.75 34.53
CA ILE A 17 4.22 15.54 34.93
C ILE A 17 3.05 15.26 33.99
N TYR A 18 3.29 15.33 32.67
CA TYR A 18 2.27 15.08 31.66
C TYR A 18 1.67 13.67 31.78
N GLN A 19 2.49 12.63 31.95
CA GLN A 19 2.00 11.27 32.12
C GLN A 19 1.20 11.07 33.41
N GLN A 20 1.55 11.79 34.47
CA GLN A 20 0.88 11.66 35.75
C GLN A 20 -0.47 12.41 35.79
N GLU A 21 -0.55 13.59 35.17
CA GLU A 21 -1.76 14.43 35.14
C GLU A 21 -2.70 14.11 33.98
N HIS A 22 -2.18 13.55 32.89
CA HIS A 22 -2.92 13.27 31.65
C HIS A 22 -2.82 11.81 31.19
N ALA A 23 -2.63 10.88 32.13
CA ALA A 23 -2.61 9.44 31.86
C ALA A 23 -3.72 8.94 30.92
N PRO A 24 -5.02 9.29 31.12
CA PRO A 24 -6.07 8.79 30.24
C PRO A 24 -6.00 9.39 28.83
N GLU A 25 -5.67 10.67 28.68
CA GLU A 25 -5.48 11.30 27.37
C GLU A 25 -4.27 10.74 26.63
N ALA A 26 -3.14 10.56 27.33
CA ALA A 26 -1.92 9.98 26.78
C ALA A 26 -2.15 8.54 26.27
N ALA A 27 -2.89 7.74 27.04
CA ALA A 27 -3.28 6.39 26.64
C ALA A 27 -4.18 6.37 25.39
N ALA A 28 -5.18 7.26 25.34
CA ALA A 28 -6.08 7.37 24.20
C ALA A 28 -5.35 7.81 22.91
N LEU A 29 -4.46 8.81 23.01
CA LEU A 29 -3.63 9.29 21.91
C LEU A 29 -2.67 8.20 21.42
N SER A 30 -2.06 7.45 22.33
CA SER A 30 -1.17 6.34 21.98
C SER A 30 -1.90 5.22 21.25
N GLY A 31 -3.08 4.82 21.73
CA GLY A 31 -3.91 3.82 21.06
C GLY A 31 -4.43 4.28 19.69
N PHE A 32 -4.71 5.59 19.54
CA PHE A 32 -5.04 6.17 18.23
C PHE A 32 -3.84 6.09 17.29
N ALA A 33 -2.66 6.55 17.71
CA ALA A 33 -1.45 6.53 16.89
C ALA A 33 -1.10 5.11 16.43
N GLU A 34 -1.15 4.13 17.32
CA GLU A 34 -0.87 2.72 17.00
C GLU A 34 -1.83 2.17 15.94
N ARG A 35 -3.14 2.46 16.05
CA ARG A 35 -4.13 2.03 15.05
C ARG A 35 -3.85 2.62 13.67
N PHE A 36 -3.50 3.90 13.62
CA PHE A 36 -3.20 4.59 12.35
C PHE A 36 -1.90 4.10 11.72
N LEU A 37 -0.87 3.81 12.52
CA LEU A 37 0.37 3.22 12.05
C LEU A 37 0.11 1.85 11.43
N ARG A 38 -0.58 0.94 12.15
CA ARG A 38 -0.95 -0.39 11.62
C ARG A 38 -1.79 -0.30 10.35
N GLN A 39 -2.76 0.62 10.30
CA GLN A 39 -3.57 0.82 9.11
C GLN A 39 -2.73 1.38 7.93
N GLY A 40 -1.78 2.26 8.23
CA GLY A 40 -0.85 2.82 7.25
C GLY A 40 0.07 1.76 6.66
N GLU A 41 0.65 0.90 7.51
CA GLU A 41 1.47 -0.24 7.11
C GLU A 41 0.69 -1.20 6.23
N ALA A 42 -0.47 -1.68 6.69
CA ALA A 42 -1.31 -2.60 5.91
C ALA A 42 -1.72 -2.02 4.54
N ARG A 43 -2.07 -0.73 4.48
CA ARG A 43 -2.35 -0.04 3.21
C ARG A 43 -1.10 0.11 2.34
N GLY A 44 0.05 0.34 2.95
CA GLY A 44 1.33 0.45 2.26
C GLY A 44 1.75 -0.86 1.62
N GLU A 45 1.66 -1.97 2.38
CA GLU A 45 1.93 -3.32 1.91
C GLU A 45 1.02 -3.71 0.75
N ALA A 46 -0.29 -3.56 0.90
CA ALA A 46 -1.25 -3.88 -0.17
C ALA A 46 -1.01 -3.05 -1.45
N ARG A 47 -0.66 -1.76 -1.32
CA ARG A 47 -0.30 -0.92 -2.47
C ARG A 47 1.04 -1.33 -3.09
N GLY A 48 1.99 -1.74 -2.27
CA GLY A 48 3.30 -2.21 -2.72
C GLY A 48 3.20 -3.50 -3.52
N GLU A 49 2.40 -4.44 -3.04
CA GLU A 49 2.11 -5.73 -3.70
C GLU A 49 1.46 -5.51 -5.07
N ALA A 50 0.34 -4.77 -5.13
CA ALA A 50 -0.36 -4.48 -6.39
C ALA A 50 0.56 -3.77 -7.41
N ARG A 51 1.39 -2.81 -6.96
CA ARG A 51 2.37 -2.14 -7.85
C ARG A 51 3.45 -3.08 -8.35
N GLY A 52 3.90 -4.01 -7.50
CA GLY A 52 4.88 -5.04 -7.86
C GLY A 52 4.34 -5.97 -8.93
N GLU A 53 3.13 -6.50 -8.73
CA GLU A 53 2.43 -7.36 -9.69
C GLU A 53 2.15 -6.64 -11.00
N ALA A 54 1.61 -5.42 -10.96
CA ALA A 54 1.36 -4.59 -12.15
C ALA A 54 2.63 -4.39 -12.98
N ARG A 55 3.76 -4.12 -12.32
CA ARG A 55 5.06 -3.96 -12.98
C ARG A 55 5.51 -5.26 -13.65
N LEU A 56 5.36 -6.40 -12.99
CA LEU A 56 5.74 -7.70 -13.55
C LEU A 56 4.83 -8.10 -14.71
N LEU A 57 3.52 -7.89 -14.59
CA LEU A 57 2.57 -8.13 -15.67
C LEU A 57 2.93 -7.27 -16.89
N ARG A 58 3.13 -5.96 -16.72
CA ARG A 58 3.57 -5.08 -17.82
C ARG A 58 4.85 -5.60 -18.46
N HIS A 59 5.83 -6.02 -17.66
CA HIS A 59 7.07 -6.59 -18.18
C HIS A 59 6.84 -7.83 -19.04
N LEU A 60 5.98 -8.75 -18.58
CA LEU A 60 5.60 -9.95 -19.33
C LEU A 60 4.92 -9.58 -20.65
N LEU A 61 3.96 -8.66 -20.62
CA LEU A 61 3.24 -8.21 -21.82
C LEU A 61 4.18 -7.56 -22.84
N THR A 62 5.06 -6.66 -22.39
CA THR A 62 6.09 -6.05 -23.25
C THR A 62 6.98 -7.11 -23.90
N LYS A 63 7.32 -8.19 -23.18
CA LYS A 63 8.15 -9.28 -23.72
C LYS A 63 7.43 -10.15 -24.75
N ARG A 64 6.12 -10.38 -24.58
CA ARG A 64 5.34 -11.26 -25.48
C ARG A 64 4.77 -10.54 -26.68
N PHE A 65 4.25 -9.34 -26.47
CA PHE A 65 3.41 -8.62 -27.43
C PHE A 65 3.99 -7.26 -27.86
N GLY A 66 5.10 -6.83 -27.25
CA GLY A 66 5.62 -5.48 -27.40
C GLY A 66 4.94 -4.49 -26.46
N GLU A 67 5.33 -3.22 -26.54
CA GLU A 67 4.91 -2.21 -25.58
C GLU A 67 3.37 -2.01 -25.59
N PRO A 68 2.67 -2.23 -24.46
CA PRO A 68 1.22 -2.03 -24.40
C PRO A 68 0.86 -0.56 -24.57
N SER A 69 -0.35 -0.29 -25.10
CA SER A 69 -0.88 1.07 -25.20
C SER A 69 -1.00 1.73 -23.82
N GLU A 70 -0.92 3.06 -23.77
CA GLU A 70 -1.04 3.82 -22.51
C GLU A 70 -2.33 3.50 -21.75
N SER A 71 -3.44 3.27 -22.46
CA SER A 71 -4.72 2.85 -21.86
C SER A 71 -4.62 1.51 -21.13
N ILE A 72 -3.90 0.53 -21.69
CA ILE A 72 -3.68 -0.78 -21.07
C ILE A 72 -2.75 -0.61 -19.86
N GLN A 73 -1.70 0.19 -19.97
CA GLN A 73 -0.79 0.45 -18.86
C GLN A 73 -1.53 1.07 -17.67
N GLN A 74 -2.38 2.07 -17.91
CA GLN A 74 -3.21 2.65 -16.86
C GLN A 74 -4.22 1.65 -16.27
N ARG A 75 -4.80 0.76 -17.09
CA ARG A 75 -5.70 -0.29 -16.61
C ARG A 75 -4.97 -1.28 -15.69
N ILE A 76 -3.72 -1.65 -16.02
CA ILE A 76 -2.85 -2.49 -15.19
C ILE A 76 -2.46 -1.80 -13.88
N GLU A 77 -2.03 -0.54 -13.92
CA GLU A 77 -1.57 0.19 -12.75
C GLU A 77 -2.67 0.45 -11.70
N ASN A 78 -3.93 0.46 -12.13
CA ASN A 78 -5.09 0.68 -11.25
C ASN A 78 -5.82 -0.61 -10.84
N ALA A 79 -5.38 -1.78 -11.31
CA ALA A 79 -5.98 -3.05 -10.94
C ALA A 79 -5.57 -3.50 -9.53
N ASN A 80 -6.42 -4.30 -8.89
CA ASN A 80 -6.09 -4.98 -7.64
C ASN A 80 -5.32 -6.29 -7.93
N THR A 81 -4.76 -6.89 -6.89
CA THR A 81 -3.92 -8.10 -6.98
C THR A 81 -4.66 -9.30 -7.59
N ASP A 82 -5.94 -9.50 -7.26
CA ASP A 82 -6.73 -10.62 -7.80
C ASP A 82 -6.92 -10.51 -9.32
N THR A 83 -7.23 -9.31 -9.80
CA THR A 83 -7.37 -9.01 -11.22
C THR A 83 -6.01 -9.13 -11.93
N LEU A 84 -4.93 -8.64 -11.32
CA LEU A 84 -3.58 -8.74 -11.86
C LEU A 84 -3.12 -10.19 -11.99
N THR A 85 -3.40 -11.03 -10.99
CA THR A 85 -3.11 -12.46 -11.00
C THR A 85 -3.89 -13.16 -12.12
N THR A 86 -5.19 -12.85 -12.26
CA THR A 86 -6.02 -13.41 -13.34
C THR A 86 -5.47 -13.04 -14.72
N TRP A 87 -5.05 -11.79 -14.91
CA TRP A 87 -4.43 -11.36 -16.15
C TRP A 87 -3.06 -11.98 -16.37
N PHE A 88 -2.28 -12.22 -15.31
CA PHE A 88 -1.01 -12.92 -15.39
C PHE A 88 -1.21 -14.34 -15.93
N ASP A 89 -2.15 -15.10 -15.37
CA ASP A 89 -2.45 -16.47 -15.80
C ASP A 89 -2.90 -16.50 -17.27
N ARG A 90 -3.83 -15.62 -17.65
CA ARG A 90 -4.26 -15.49 -19.06
C ARG A 90 -3.12 -15.09 -19.98
N ALA A 91 -2.23 -14.21 -19.53
CA ALA A 91 -1.06 -13.77 -20.28
C ALA A 91 -0.05 -14.89 -20.54
N LEU A 92 -0.14 -16.06 -19.88
CA LEU A 92 0.70 -17.22 -20.17
C LEU A 92 0.24 -17.99 -21.42
N GLU A 93 -1.05 -17.94 -21.77
CA GLU A 93 -1.63 -18.74 -22.86
C GLU A 93 -2.17 -17.89 -24.02
N ALA A 94 -2.46 -16.61 -23.76
CA ALA A 94 -3.03 -15.66 -24.71
C ALA A 94 -2.22 -15.53 -26.02
N GLN A 95 -2.94 -15.42 -27.14
CA GLN A 95 -2.34 -15.21 -28.46
C GLN A 95 -2.29 -13.73 -28.82
N ALA A 96 -3.15 -12.91 -28.20
CA ALA A 96 -3.17 -11.46 -28.35
C ALA A 96 -3.45 -10.75 -27.01
N LEU A 97 -3.23 -9.43 -26.95
CA LEU A 97 -3.46 -8.64 -25.72
C LEU A 97 -4.95 -8.65 -25.34
N GLU A 98 -5.84 -8.68 -26.32
CA GLU A 98 -7.28 -8.65 -26.12
C GLU A 98 -7.75 -9.85 -25.29
N ASP A 99 -7.18 -11.03 -25.51
CA ASP A 99 -7.53 -12.29 -24.82
C ASP A 99 -7.33 -12.20 -23.28
N ILE A 100 -6.46 -11.29 -22.83
CA ILE A 100 -6.06 -11.16 -21.43
C ILE A 100 -7.08 -10.33 -20.66
N PHE A 101 -7.60 -9.30 -21.32
CA PHE A 101 -8.40 -8.24 -20.71
C PHE A 101 -9.91 -8.37 -20.91
N CYS A 102 -10.37 -9.47 -21.51
CA CYS A 102 -11.78 -9.84 -21.59
C CYS A 102 -12.32 -10.21 -20.21
N ASP A 103 -13.36 -9.54 -19.74
CA ASP A 103 -14.01 -9.89 -18.47
C ASP A 103 -14.79 -11.21 -18.58
#